data_AF-A0A920AV14-F1
#
_entry.id   AF-A0A920AV14-F1
#
_cell.length_a   1.000
_cell.length_b   1.000
_cell.length_c   1.000
_cell.angle_alpha   90.00
_cell.angle_beta   90.00
_cell.angle_gamma   90.00
#
_symmetry.space_group_name_H-M   'P 1'
#
loop_
_entity.id
_entity.type
_entity.pdbx_description
1 polymer ?
#
loop_
_entity_poly.entity_id
_entity_poly.type
_entity_poly.pdbx_seq_one_letter_code
_entity_poly.pdbx_strand_id
1 'polypeptide(L)'
;MKILINLSKVWKFSKQISIKQKKVKIFTSFLFINFVIFSDLLIISILNYLITGEITSNQYISFLFNSFAAFYLIGLILIRFTFLFLDHILRERLRLSLDKELKFRSINKLLKKRNKEVSDVAYEVNNEATMLGLLYKNLVSFFTNTFQFLSFLLYIIYLDFSITVFLLIIGLTSSFLIFIQKKRNRTTSKNYQESLEEINLESVDIANNYYLIKILKIEDLVKENFEKTLKTFTDNFLKLQIYDLLITILLSSLVHYLLHY
;
A
#
# COMPACT_ATOMS: atom_id res chain seq x y z
N MET A 1 15.15 8.28 12.52
CA MET A 1 15.68 9.52 11.88
C MET A 1 15.57 9.54 10.34
N LYS A 2 15.84 8.45 9.59
CA LYS A 2 15.70 8.43 8.11
C LYS A 2 14.27 8.65 7.55
N ILE A 3 13.22 8.27 8.30
CA ILE A 3 11.81 8.40 7.85
C ILE A 3 11.32 9.86 7.83
N LEU A 4 11.67 10.66 8.85
CA LEU A 4 11.30 12.09 8.93
C LEU A 4 12.00 12.92 7.83
N ILE A 5 13.24 12.56 7.48
CA ILE A 5 13.98 13.19 6.38
C ILE A 5 13.31 12.90 5.02
N ASN A 6 12.76 11.70 4.82
CA ASN A 6 11.99 11.38 3.61
C ASN A 6 10.62 12.07 3.57
N LEU A 7 9.90 12.17 4.69
CA LEU A 7 8.59 12.85 4.74
C LEU A 7 8.68 14.35 4.41
N SER A 8 9.72 15.04 4.91
CA SER A 8 9.93 16.46 4.59
C SER A 8 10.31 16.69 3.11
N LYS A 9 11.10 15.79 2.51
CA LYS A 9 11.38 15.78 1.07
C LYS A 9 10.11 15.54 0.28
N VAL A 10 9.30 14.54 0.64
CA VAL A 10 8.02 14.26 -0.01
C VAL A 10 7.04 15.43 0.12
N TRP A 11 7.00 16.13 1.25
CA TRP A 11 6.15 17.30 1.45
C TRP A 11 6.60 18.50 0.60
N LYS A 12 7.90 18.81 0.58
CA LYS A 12 8.46 19.85 -0.29
C LYS A 12 8.25 19.52 -1.78
N PHE A 13 8.42 18.26 -2.17
CA PHE A 13 8.14 17.79 -3.54
C PHE A 13 6.64 17.85 -3.88
N SER A 14 5.77 17.40 -2.99
CA SER A 14 4.30 17.44 -3.14
C SER A 14 3.77 18.85 -3.41
N LYS A 15 4.41 19.87 -2.80
CA LYS A 15 4.06 21.29 -2.96
C LYS A 15 4.53 21.87 -4.30
N GLN A 16 5.59 21.30 -4.90
CA GLN A 16 6.14 21.72 -6.18
C GLN A 16 5.52 21.02 -7.40
N ILE A 17 4.70 19.98 -7.20
CA ILE A 17 4.08 19.22 -8.28
C ILE A 17 2.74 19.85 -8.66
N SER A 18 2.66 20.37 -9.89
CA SER A 18 1.50 21.01 -10.50
C SER A 18 0.53 19.99 -11.11
N ILE A 19 -0.13 19.19 -10.27
CA ILE A 19 -1.22 18.33 -10.77
C ILE A 19 -2.53 19.09 -10.79
N LYS A 20 -3.15 19.17 -11.97
CA LYS A 20 -4.50 19.68 -12.16
C LYS A 20 -5.47 18.94 -11.24
N GLN A 21 -6.20 19.70 -10.40
CA GLN A 21 -7.24 19.19 -9.49
C GLN A 21 -6.79 18.18 -8.41
N LYS A 22 -5.50 18.16 -8.03
CA LYS A 22 -4.97 17.27 -6.97
C LYS A 22 -5.79 17.30 -5.69
N LYS A 23 -6.13 18.50 -5.20
CA LYS A 23 -6.91 18.70 -3.96
C LYS A 23 -8.32 18.12 -4.07
N VAL A 24 -8.98 18.32 -5.21
CA VAL A 24 -10.33 17.80 -5.46
C VAL A 24 -10.32 16.28 -5.44
N LYS A 25 -9.37 15.66 -6.16
CA LYS A 25 -9.23 14.18 -6.18
C LYS A 25 -8.98 13.60 -4.79
N ILE A 26 -8.15 14.24 -3.98
CA ILE A 26 -7.91 13.80 -2.59
C ILE A 26 -9.17 13.94 -1.75
N PHE A 27 -9.88 15.07 -1.87
CA PHE A 27 -11.12 15.32 -1.14
C PHE A 27 -12.23 14.34 -1.54
N THR A 28 -12.41 14.05 -2.83
CA THR A 28 -13.39 13.06 -3.30
C THR A 28 -13.05 11.64 -2.86
N SER A 29 -11.76 11.27 -2.80
CA SER A 29 -11.32 9.98 -2.25
C SER A 29 -11.63 9.91 -0.75
N PHE A 30 -11.41 11.01 -0.02
CA PHE A 30 -11.81 11.12 1.37
C PHE A 30 -13.33 10.98 1.55
N LEU A 31 -14.17 11.57 0.71
CA LEU A 31 -15.61 11.38 0.78
C LEU A 31 -16.02 9.92 0.54
N PHE A 32 -15.46 9.27 -0.49
CA PHE A 32 -15.78 7.88 -0.77
C PHE A 32 -15.39 6.94 0.36
N ILE A 33 -14.23 7.12 1.01
CA ILE A 33 -13.88 6.28 2.16
C ILE A 33 -14.84 6.51 3.33
N ASN A 34 -15.29 7.74 3.56
CA ASN A 34 -16.26 8.02 4.61
C ASN A 34 -17.60 7.30 4.37
N PHE A 35 -18.06 7.24 3.11
CA PHE A 35 -19.23 6.45 2.76
C PHE A 35 -19.01 4.94 2.93
N VAL A 36 -17.81 4.43 2.67
CA VAL A 36 -17.47 3.03 2.96
C VAL A 36 -17.57 2.75 4.46
N ILE A 37 -16.96 3.61 5.29
CA ILE A 37 -17.04 3.49 6.76
C ILE A 37 -18.48 3.50 7.24
N PHE A 38 -19.27 4.47 6.77
CA PHE A 38 -20.68 4.57 7.11
C PHE A 38 -21.46 3.30 6.71
N SER A 39 -21.18 2.77 5.51
CA SER A 39 -21.79 1.52 5.04
C SER A 39 -21.38 0.33 5.90
N ASP A 40 -20.12 0.22 6.31
CA ASP A 40 -19.62 -0.83 7.21
C ASP A 40 -20.38 -0.81 8.55
N LEU A 41 -20.57 0.38 9.14
CA LEU A 41 -21.32 0.54 10.40
C LEU A 41 -22.79 0.13 10.27
N LEU A 42 -23.44 0.51 9.16
CA LEU A 42 -24.82 0.10 8.88
C LEU A 42 -24.93 -1.42 8.67
N ILE A 43 -24.00 -2.02 7.94
CA ILE A 43 -23.98 -3.48 7.70
C ILE A 43 -23.86 -4.21 9.03
N ILE A 44 -22.94 -3.80 9.92
CA ILE A 44 -22.78 -4.41 11.25
C ILE A 44 -24.07 -4.24 12.07
N SER A 45 -24.69 -3.07 12.04
CA SER A 45 -25.93 -2.81 12.79
C SER A 45 -27.10 -3.68 12.30
N ILE A 46 -27.26 -3.83 10.98
CA ILE A 46 -28.31 -4.67 10.38
C ILE A 46 -28.04 -6.16 10.64
N LEU A 47 -26.78 -6.60 10.55
CA LEU A 47 -26.40 -7.97 10.91
C LEU A 47 -26.73 -8.27 12.37
N ASN A 48 -26.42 -7.35 13.29
CA ASN A 48 -26.75 -7.53 14.69
C ASN A 48 -28.26 -7.69 14.90
N TYR A 49 -29.07 -6.81 14.29
CA TYR A 49 -30.53 -6.92 14.33
C TYR A 49 -31.05 -8.26 13.78
N LEU A 50 -30.51 -8.74 12.66
CA LEU A 50 -30.91 -10.03 12.09
C LEU A 50 -30.57 -11.22 13.00
N ILE A 51 -29.56 -11.08 13.88
CA ILE A 51 -29.14 -12.12 14.81
C ILE A 51 -29.92 -12.04 16.14
N THR A 52 -30.04 -10.85 16.73
CA THR A 52 -30.60 -10.65 18.07
C THR A 52 -32.08 -10.30 18.08
N GLY A 53 -32.62 -9.79 16.97
CA GLY A 53 -33.99 -9.28 16.87
C GLY A 53 -34.22 -7.94 17.59
N GLU A 54 -33.19 -7.38 18.22
CA GLU A 54 -33.29 -6.14 18.99
C GLU A 54 -33.12 -4.90 18.10
N ILE A 55 -34.12 -4.02 18.12
CA ILE A 55 -34.09 -2.77 17.35
C ILE A 55 -33.38 -1.71 18.19
N THR A 56 -32.38 -1.04 17.61
CA THR A 56 -31.83 0.18 18.20
C THR A 56 -32.89 1.28 18.21
N SER A 57 -33.07 1.98 19.33
CA SER A 57 -34.19 2.89 19.65
C SER A 57 -34.35 4.15 18.77
N ASN A 58 -33.67 4.22 17.62
CA ASN A 58 -33.69 5.39 16.73
C ASN A 58 -34.74 5.24 15.60
N GLN A 59 -35.79 6.07 15.64
CA GLN A 59 -36.88 6.08 14.66
C GLN A 59 -36.42 6.25 13.21
N TYR A 60 -35.34 6.98 12.93
CA TYR A 60 -34.85 7.20 11.56
C TYR A 60 -34.19 5.97 10.93
N ILE A 61 -33.76 5.00 11.74
CA ILE A 61 -33.07 3.78 11.28
C ILE A 61 -34.04 2.58 11.35
N SER A 62 -35.16 2.72 12.07
CA SER A 62 -36.20 1.69 12.21
C SER A 62 -36.72 1.11 10.89
N PHE A 63 -36.76 1.90 9.81
CA PHE A 63 -37.19 1.41 8.48
C PHE A 63 -36.24 0.37 7.86
N LEU A 64 -34.95 0.40 8.23
CA LEU A 64 -33.96 -0.57 7.79
C LEU A 64 -34.10 -1.92 8.51
N PHE A 65 -34.81 -1.94 9.64
CA PHE A 65 -35.02 -3.09 10.52
C PHE A 65 -36.44 -3.67 10.37
N ASN A 66 -36.92 -3.80 9.14
CA ASN A 66 -38.20 -4.43 8.80
C ASN A 66 -37.96 -5.81 8.13
N SER A 67 -39.00 -6.56 7.77
CA SER A 67 -38.90 -7.88 7.10
C SER A 67 -38.04 -7.89 5.82
N PHE A 68 -37.75 -6.72 5.23
CA PHE A 68 -36.86 -6.54 4.08
C PHE A 68 -35.39 -6.23 4.44
N ALA A 69 -35.00 -6.28 5.72
CA ALA A 69 -33.64 -5.98 6.20
C ALA A 69 -32.55 -6.76 5.44
N ALA A 70 -32.80 -8.04 5.10
CA ALA A 70 -31.88 -8.85 4.31
C ALA A 70 -31.64 -8.30 2.89
N PHE A 71 -32.67 -7.73 2.26
CA PHE A 71 -32.53 -7.10 0.94
C PHE A 71 -31.75 -5.78 1.01
N TYR A 72 -32.02 -4.96 2.02
CA TYR A 72 -31.26 -3.73 2.27
C TYR A 72 -29.78 -4.02 2.56
N LEU A 73 -29.48 -5.12 3.26
CA LEU A 73 -28.12 -5.57 3.51
C LEU A 73 -27.37 -5.85 2.21
N ILE A 74 -27.97 -6.60 1.27
CA ILE A 74 -27.37 -6.88 -0.03
C ILE A 74 -27.12 -5.58 -0.81
N GLY A 75 -28.11 -4.68 -0.83
CA GLY A 75 -27.97 -3.37 -1.47
C GLY A 75 -26.83 -2.52 -0.87
N LEU A 76 -26.72 -2.49 0.45
CA LEU A 76 -25.64 -1.79 1.17
C LEU A 76 -24.27 -2.38 0.85
N ILE A 77 -24.13 -3.70 0.75
CA ILE A 77 -22.87 -4.34 0.35
C ILE A 77 -22.46 -3.90 -1.07
N LEU A 78 -23.41 -3.84 -2.01
CA LEU A 78 -23.13 -3.38 -3.38
C LEU A 78 -22.72 -1.91 -3.42
N ILE A 79 -23.42 -1.05 -2.67
CA ILE A 79 -23.09 0.38 -2.55
C ILE A 79 -21.70 0.55 -1.94
N ARG A 80 -21.40 -0.17 -0.85
CA ARG A 80 -20.07 -0.22 -0.22
C ARG A 80 -18.99 -0.59 -1.22
N PHE A 81 -19.19 -1.67 -1.97
CA PHE A 81 -18.22 -2.12 -2.98
C PHE A 81 -18.01 -1.07 -4.07
N THR A 82 -19.08 -0.41 -4.50
CA THR A 82 -19.02 0.67 -5.51
C THR A 82 -18.17 1.84 -5.02
N PHE A 83 -18.38 2.32 -3.80
CA PHE A 83 -17.57 3.41 -3.24
C PHE A 83 -16.10 3.02 -3.07
N LEU A 84 -15.84 1.79 -2.61
CA LEU A 84 -14.47 1.26 -2.49
C LEU A 84 -13.76 1.18 -3.85
N PHE A 85 -14.48 0.74 -4.89
CA PHE A 85 -13.96 0.70 -6.25
C PHE A 85 -13.67 2.10 -6.81
N LEU A 86 -14.62 3.04 -6.67
CA LEU A 86 -14.45 4.42 -7.13
C LEU A 86 -13.24 5.11 -6.47
N ASP A 87 -13.09 4.92 -5.16
CA ASP A 87 -11.96 5.39 -4.38
C ASP A 87 -10.62 4.77 -4.85
N HIS A 88 -10.61 3.47 -5.14
CA HIS A 88 -9.44 2.78 -5.70
C HIS A 88 -9.02 3.37 -7.06
N ILE A 89 -9.96 3.51 -8.00
CA ILE A 89 -9.70 4.09 -9.32
C ILE A 89 -9.20 5.52 -9.20
N LEU A 90 -9.76 6.31 -8.29
CA LEU A 90 -9.39 7.70 -8.10
C LEU A 90 -7.96 7.86 -7.58
N ARG A 91 -7.57 7.04 -6.60
CA ARG A 91 -6.17 6.97 -6.12
C ARG A 91 -5.21 6.54 -7.22
N GLU A 92 -5.60 5.56 -8.03
CA GLU A 92 -4.78 5.09 -9.15
C GLU A 92 -4.58 6.16 -10.22
N ARG A 93 -5.67 6.86 -10.60
CA ARG A 93 -5.57 8.00 -11.52
C ARG A 93 -4.66 9.10 -10.97
N LEU A 94 -4.69 9.33 -9.65
CA LEU A 94 -3.81 10.29 -9.00
C LEU A 94 -2.34 9.83 -9.04
N ARG A 95 -2.06 8.55 -8.80
CA ARG A 95 -0.72 7.94 -8.96
C ARG A 95 -0.19 8.14 -10.39
N LEU A 96 -0.98 7.76 -11.39
CA LEU A 96 -0.58 7.86 -12.80
C LEU A 96 -0.36 9.32 -13.23
N SER A 97 -1.18 10.25 -12.73
CA SER A 97 -1.00 11.68 -12.99
C SER A 97 0.30 12.21 -12.39
N LEU A 98 0.67 11.74 -11.18
CA LEU A 98 1.96 12.06 -10.54
C LEU A 98 3.12 11.51 -11.33
N ASP A 99 3.06 10.23 -11.71
CA ASP A 99 4.11 9.56 -12.46
C ASP A 99 4.38 10.29 -13.80
N LYS A 100 3.31 10.62 -14.54
CA LYS A 100 3.41 11.39 -15.79
C LYS A 100 4.08 12.75 -15.59
N GLU A 101 3.67 13.50 -14.57
CA GLU A 101 4.21 14.84 -14.30
C GLU A 101 5.69 14.78 -13.88
N LEU A 102 6.05 13.78 -13.06
CA LEU A 102 7.43 13.57 -12.64
C LEU A 102 8.32 13.19 -13.82
N LYS A 103 7.88 12.26 -14.67
CA LYS A 103 8.57 11.90 -15.92
C LYS A 103 8.80 13.11 -16.81
N PHE A 104 7.76 13.91 -17.04
CA PHE A 104 7.85 15.13 -17.85
C PHE A 104 8.82 16.15 -17.27
N ARG A 105 8.79 16.35 -15.94
CA ARG A 105 9.69 17.27 -15.25
C ARG A 105 11.15 16.81 -15.28
N SER A 106 11.39 15.51 -15.13
CA SER A 106 12.71 14.91 -15.27
C SER A 106 13.26 15.18 -16.67
N ILE A 107 12.51 14.85 -17.73
CA ILE A 107 12.90 15.15 -19.13
C ILE A 107 13.20 16.64 -19.33
N ASN A 108 12.38 17.55 -18.82
CA ASN A 108 12.62 18.98 -18.96
C ASN A 108 13.88 19.47 -18.23
N LYS A 109 14.25 18.87 -17.09
CA LYS A 109 15.53 19.15 -16.42
C LYS A 109 16.71 18.61 -17.24
N LEU A 110 16.53 17.48 -17.90
CA LEU A 110 17.55 16.84 -18.73
C LEU A 110 17.86 17.67 -19.96
N LEU A 111 16.84 18.16 -20.68
CA LEU A 111 17.00 19.05 -21.84
C LEU A 111 17.76 20.35 -21.52
N LYS A 112 17.87 20.74 -20.23
CA LYS A 112 18.60 21.91 -19.77
C LYS A 112 20.06 21.63 -19.37
N LYS A 113 20.47 20.37 -19.24
CA LYS A 113 21.83 19.98 -18.83
C LYS A 113 22.60 19.47 -20.05
N ARG A 114 23.82 19.98 -20.28
CA ARG A 114 24.65 19.58 -21.44
C ARG A 114 25.32 18.22 -21.29
N ASN A 115 25.63 17.78 -20.06
CA ASN A 115 26.45 16.58 -19.82
C ASN A 115 25.77 15.66 -18.80
N LYS A 116 24.95 14.72 -19.26
CA LYS A 116 24.42 13.62 -18.44
C LYS A 116 24.43 12.34 -19.27
N GLU A 117 24.77 11.22 -18.64
CA GLU A 117 24.74 9.91 -19.29
C GLU A 117 23.30 9.47 -19.57
N VAL A 118 23.09 8.81 -20.71
CA VAL A 118 21.78 8.30 -21.15
C VAL A 118 21.22 7.26 -20.16
N SER A 119 22.10 6.53 -19.46
CA SER A 119 21.79 5.61 -18.37
C SER A 119 21.15 6.33 -17.16
N ASP A 120 21.79 7.38 -16.66
CA ASP A 120 21.30 8.22 -15.56
C ASP A 120 19.95 8.89 -15.91
N VAL A 121 19.79 9.25 -17.18
CA VAL A 121 18.56 9.83 -17.74
C VAL A 121 17.43 8.81 -17.71
N ALA A 122 17.66 7.58 -18.19
CA ALA A 122 16.67 6.52 -18.20
C ALA A 122 16.25 6.11 -16.78
N TYR A 123 17.20 6.08 -15.84
CA TYR A 123 16.95 5.77 -14.43
C TYR A 123 16.10 6.85 -13.73
N GLU A 124 16.46 8.13 -13.85
CA GLU A 124 15.74 9.26 -13.21
C GLU A 124 14.33 9.44 -13.79
N VAL A 125 14.14 9.19 -15.09
CA VAL A 125 12.83 9.29 -15.73
C VAL A 125 11.95 8.10 -15.36
N ASN A 126 12.46 6.87 -15.43
CA ASN A 126 11.57 5.71 -15.34
C ASN A 126 11.46 5.13 -13.92
N ASN A 127 12.56 5.01 -13.19
CA ASN A 127 12.56 4.41 -11.85
C ASN A 127 12.18 5.41 -10.76
N GLU A 128 12.83 6.59 -10.73
CA GLU A 128 12.61 7.56 -9.65
C GLU A 128 11.19 8.14 -9.68
N ALA A 129 10.69 8.52 -10.86
CA ALA A 129 9.33 9.03 -11.02
C ALA A 129 8.25 8.01 -10.60
N THR A 130 8.42 6.76 -11.02
CA THR A 130 7.49 5.67 -10.71
C THR A 130 7.49 5.38 -9.20
N MET A 131 8.66 5.29 -8.57
CA MET A 131 8.79 5.07 -7.12
C MET A 131 8.18 6.23 -6.31
N LEU A 132 8.39 7.48 -6.71
CA LEU A 132 7.77 8.64 -6.06
C LEU A 132 6.25 8.65 -6.20
N GLY A 133 5.72 8.27 -7.38
CA GLY A 133 4.29 8.10 -7.60
C GLY A 133 3.68 7.03 -6.67
N LEU A 134 4.36 5.88 -6.54
CA LEU A 134 3.97 4.80 -5.62
C LEU A 134 3.99 5.24 -4.15
N LEU A 135 5.05 5.92 -3.72
CA LEU A 135 5.15 6.46 -2.37
C LEU A 135 3.98 7.39 -2.04
N TYR A 136 3.60 8.27 -2.98
CA TYR A 136 2.46 9.16 -2.76
C TYR A 136 1.13 8.41 -2.67
N LYS A 137 0.89 7.43 -3.55
CA LYS A 137 -0.30 6.56 -3.46
C LYS A 137 -0.38 5.90 -2.08
N ASN A 138 0.73 5.34 -1.61
CA ASN A 138 0.81 4.66 -0.31
C ASN A 138 0.57 5.61 0.86
N LEU A 139 1.05 6.86 0.77
CA LEU A 139 0.77 7.88 1.79
C LEU A 139 -0.71 8.25 1.84
N VAL A 140 -1.36 8.46 0.69
CA VAL A 140 -2.81 8.72 0.66
C VAL A 140 -3.56 7.55 1.30
N SER A 141 -3.26 6.31 0.89
CA SER A 141 -3.87 5.12 1.49
C SER A 141 -3.64 5.02 3.00
N PHE A 142 -2.44 5.36 3.49
CA PHE A 142 -2.13 5.35 4.92
C PHE A 142 -3.03 6.31 5.71
N PHE A 143 -3.19 7.55 5.24
CA PHE A 143 -4.06 8.53 5.89
C PHE A 143 -5.54 8.10 5.84
N THR A 144 -6.00 7.63 4.68
CA THR A 144 -7.34 7.09 4.48
C THR A 144 -7.64 5.95 5.47
N ASN A 145 -6.74 4.96 5.57
CA ASN A 145 -6.93 3.81 6.45
C ASN A 145 -6.84 4.19 7.93
N THR A 146 -6.00 5.16 8.29
CA THR A 146 -5.90 5.67 9.67
C THR A 146 -7.20 6.36 10.08
N PHE A 147 -7.80 7.15 9.18
CA PHE A 147 -9.08 7.79 9.43
C PHE A 147 -10.22 6.77 9.59
N GLN A 148 -10.24 5.73 8.74
CA GLN A 148 -11.18 4.60 8.86
C GLN A 148 -11.03 3.88 10.20
N PHE A 149 -9.80 3.55 10.59
CA PHE A 149 -9.52 2.92 11.87
C PHE A 149 -10.00 3.77 13.05
N LEU A 150 -9.70 5.08 13.06
CA LEU A 150 -10.13 5.98 14.13
C LEU A 150 -11.66 6.09 14.21
N SER A 151 -12.34 6.18 13.07
CA SER A 151 -13.81 6.27 13.03
C SER A 151 -14.46 4.99 13.58
N PHE A 152 -13.92 3.83 13.21
CA PHE A 152 -14.38 2.54 13.71
C PHE A 152 -14.12 2.38 15.21
N LEU A 153 -12.94 2.80 15.67
CA LEU A 153 -12.56 2.78 17.09
C LEU A 153 -13.50 3.68 17.92
N LEU A 154 -13.81 4.89 17.46
CA LEU A 154 -14.76 5.79 18.13
C LEU A 154 -16.16 5.19 18.22
N TYR A 155 -16.61 4.50 17.16
CA TYR A 155 -17.91 3.83 17.16
C TYR A 155 -17.98 2.68 18.17
N ILE A 156 -16.95 1.84 18.25
CA ILE A 156 -16.94 0.75 19.24
C ILE A 156 -16.84 1.31 20.66
N ILE A 157 -16.08 2.38 20.89
CA ILE A 157 -16.05 3.06 22.21
C ILE A 157 -17.45 3.48 22.64
N TYR A 158 -18.24 4.00 21.70
CA TYR A 158 -19.62 4.39 21.97
C TYR A 158 -20.53 3.19 22.27
N LEU A 159 -20.33 2.06 21.60
CA LEU A 159 -21.12 0.84 21.83
C LEU A 159 -20.76 0.13 23.14
N ASP A 160 -19.49 -0.18 23.34
CA ASP A 160 -18.99 -0.89 24.51
C ASP A 160 -17.50 -0.61 24.74
N PHE A 161 -17.21 0.03 25.86
CA PHE A 161 -15.84 0.33 26.27
C PHE A 161 -15.01 -0.92 26.55
N SER A 162 -15.61 -1.97 27.13
CA SER A 162 -14.92 -3.22 27.47
C SER A 162 -14.48 -3.96 26.22
N ILE A 163 -15.36 -4.07 25.22
CA ILE A 163 -15.04 -4.66 23.91
C ILE A 163 -13.93 -3.84 23.21
N THR A 164 -13.98 -2.51 23.31
CA THR A 164 -12.93 -1.66 22.75
C THR A 164 -11.57 -1.96 23.36
N VAL A 165 -11.47 -2.01 24.69
CA VAL A 165 -10.21 -2.28 25.40
C VAL A 165 -9.66 -3.66 25.01
N PHE A 166 -10.52 -4.67 24.92
CA PHE A 166 -10.15 -6.00 24.46
C PHE A 166 -9.56 -5.97 23.04
N LEU A 167 -10.26 -5.37 22.07
CA LEU A 167 -9.78 -5.25 20.68
C LEU A 167 -8.48 -4.46 20.57
N LEU A 168 -8.29 -3.42 21.38
CA LEU A 168 -7.05 -2.64 21.41
C LEU A 168 -5.87 -3.46 21.93
N ILE A 169 -6.05 -4.28 22.96
CA ILE A 169 -5.00 -5.18 23.46
C ILE A 169 -4.59 -6.17 22.37
N ILE A 170 -5.57 -6.74 21.66
CA ILE A 170 -5.31 -7.66 20.52
C ILE A 170 -4.58 -6.94 19.38
N GLY A 171 -5.02 -5.73 19.03
CA GLY A 171 -4.39 -4.91 17.99
C GLY A 171 -2.95 -4.51 18.34
N LEU A 172 -2.69 -4.16 19.60
CA LEU A 172 -1.36 -3.77 20.07
C LEU A 172 -0.41 -4.98 20.17
N THR A 173 -0.87 -6.11 20.70
CA THR A 173 -0.07 -7.34 20.79
C THR A 173 0.30 -7.87 19.41
N SER A 174 -0.64 -7.91 18.47
CA SER A 174 -0.36 -8.27 17.07
C SER A 174 0.61 -7.30 16.39
N SER A 175 0.43 -5.98 16.55
CA SER A 175 1.35 -4.96 16.02
C SER A 175 2.77 -5.09 16.61
N PHE A 176 2.88 -5.37 17.90
CA PHE A 176 4.16 -5.58 18.57
C PHE A 176 4.91 -6.81 18.04
N LEU A 177 4.20 -7.92 17.79
CA LEU A 177 4.78 -9.11 17.18
C LEU A 177 5.28 -8.85 15.76
N ILE A 178 4.51 -8.13 14.95
CA ILE A 178 4.95 -7.69 13.61
C ILE A 178 6.23 -6.85 13.71
N PHE A 179 6.30 -5.93 14.68
CA PHE A 179 7.45 -5.07 14.87
C PHE A 179 8.72 -5.86 15.21
N ILE A 180 8.64 -6.82 16.15
CA ILE A 180 9.78 -7.69 16.51
C ILE A 180 10.25 -8.48 15.29
N GLN A 181 9.32 -9.09 14.54
CA GLN A 181 9.68 -9.88 13.36
C GLN A 181 10.30 -9.02 12.26
N LYS A 182 9.73 -7.83 11.96
CA LYS A 182 10.33 -6.89 11.02
C LYS A 182 11.73 -6.45 11.44
N LYS A 183 11.96 -6.25 12.74
CA LYS A 183 13.29 -5.93 13.27
C LYS A 183 14.28 -7.08 13.02
N ARG A 184 13.85 -8.32 13.22
CA ARG A 184 14.65 -9.54 12.95
C ARG A 184 14.94 -9.73 11.46
N ASN A 185 13.98 -9.41 10.59
CA ASN A 185 14.09 -9.64 9.14
C ASN A 185 14.79 -8.50 8.37
N ARG A 186 15.33 -7.48 9.06
CA ARG A 186 16.00 -6.34 8.41
C ARG A 186 17.17 -6.78 7.54
N THR A 187 17.96 -7.75 8.00
CA THR A 187 19.12 -8.25 7.27
C THR A 187 18.68 -8.95 5.99
N THR A 188 17.69 -9.84 6.05
CA THR A 188 17.13 -10.51 4.86
C THR A 188 16.55 -9.52 3.86
N SER A 189 15.80 -8.52 4.34
CA SER A 189 15.26 -7.47 3.49
C SER A 189 16.37 -6.62 2.86
N LYS A 190 17.47 -6.36 3.57
CA LYS A 190 18.62 -5.62 3.04
C LYS A 190 19.32 -6.44 1.96
N ASN A 191 19.63 -7.71 2.22
CA ASN A 191 20.26 -8.61 1.25
C ASN A 191 19.43 -8.76 -0.04
N TYR A 192 18.10 -8.85 0.09
CA TYR A 192 17.20 -8.85 -1.06
C TYR A 192 17.32 -7.56 -1.89
N GLN A 193 17.29 -6.39 -1.24
CA GLN A 193 17.43 -5.11 -1.92
C GLN A 193 18.79 -4.95 -2.61
N GLU A 194 19.88 -5.36 -1.95
CA GLU A 194 21.23 -5.35 -2.53
C GLU A 194 21.32 -6.27 -3.75
N SER A 195 20.79 -7.51 -3.68
CA SER A 195 20.76 -8.42 -4.83
C SER A 195 19.88 -7.94 -5.99
N LEU A 196 18.81 -7.19 -5.70
CA LEU A 196 17.98 -6.55 -6.73
C LEU A 196 18.72 -5.40 -7.41
N GLU A 197 19.47 -4.60 -6.65
CA GLU A 197 20.32 -3.54 -7.18
C GLU A 197 21.43 -4.11 -8.08
N GLU A 198 22.08 -5.20 -7.64
CA GLU A 198 23.11 -5.91 -8.40
C GLU A 198 22.60 -6.42 -9.76
N ILE A 199 21.44 -7.08 -9.80
CA ILE A 199 20.79 -7.50 -11.07
C ILE A 199 20.54 -6.32 -11.99
N ASN A 200 20.02 -5.21 -11.45
CA ASN A 200 19.68 -4.05 -12.26
C ASN A 200 20.93 -3.40 -12.86
N LEU A 201 22.01 -3.29 -12.08
CA LEU A 201 23.29 -2.77 -12.54
C LEU A 201 23.90 -3.69 -13.62
N GLU A 202 23.99 -4.99 -13.35
CA GLU A 202 24.56 -5.94 -14.31
C GLU A 202 23.75 -5.99 -15.61
N SER A 203 22.41 -5.89 -15.54
CA SER A 203 21.55 -5.80 -16.72
C SER A 203 21.83 -4.56 -17.58
N VAL A 204 22.07 -3.42 -16.93
CA VAL A 204 22.42 -2.16 -17.61
C VAL A 204 23.81 -2.28 -18.25
N ASP A 205 24.77 -2.87 -17.55
CA ASP A 205 26.14 -3.06 -18.06
C ASP A 205 26.18 -4.02 -19.26
N ILE A 206 25.43 -5.11 -19.22
CA ILE A 206 25.28 -6.03 -20.35
C ILE A 206 24.67 -5.31 -21.55
N ALA A 207 23.63 -4.49 -21.33
CA ALA A 207 22.99 -3.73 -22.40
C ALA A 207 23.93 -2.69 -23.03
N ASN A 208 24.66 -1.93 -22.20
CA ASN A 208 25.61 -0.92 -22.65
C ASN A 208 26.80 -1.53 -23.42
N ASN A 209 27.24 -2.72 -23.02
CA ASN A 209 28.40 -3.39 -23.59
C ASN A 209 28.02 -4.49 -24.61
N TYR A 210 26.77 -4.55 -25.05
CA TYR A 210 26.25 -5.62 -25.91
C TYR A 210 27.13 -5.89 -27.16
N TYR A 211 27.54 -4.83 -27.86
CA TYR A 211 28.39 -4.96 -29.05
C TYR A 211 29.78 -5.49 -28.72
N LEU A 212 30.38 -5.05 -27.61
CA LEU A 212 31.70 -5.52 -27.17
C LEU A 212 31.66 -7.01 -26.82
N ILE A 213 30.62 -7.44 -26.09
CA ILE A 213 30.36 -8.83 -25.74
C ILE A 213 30.28 -9.70 -27.01
N LYS A 214 29.56 -9.22 -28.04
CA LYS A 214 29.43 -9.90 -29.34
C LYS A 214 30.74 -9.98 -30.13
N ILE A 215 31.54 -8.91 -30.12
CA ILE A 215 32.83 -8.87 -30.82
C ILE A 215 33.82 -9.84 -30.17
N LEU A 216 33.86 -9.86 -28.84
CA LEU A 216 34.77 -10.70 -28.06
C LEU A 216 34.31 -12.16 -27.95
N LYS A 217 33.09 -12.49 -28.37
CA LYS A 217 32.48 -13.82 -28.28
C LYS A 217 32.47 -14.39 -26.85
N ILE A 218 32.14 -13.56 -25.86
CA ILE A 218 32.14 -13.91 -24.43
C ILE A 218 30.73 -14.10 -23.87
N GLU A 219 29.73 -14.39 -24.71
CA GLU A 219 28.33 -14.49 -24.30
C GLU A 219 28.10 -15.55 -23.21
N ASP A 220 28.75 -16.71 -23.34
CA ASP A 220 28.58 -17.81 -22.39
C ASP A 220 29.10 -17.42 -21.00
N LEU A 221 30.23 -16.71 -20.93
CA LEU A 221 30.80 -16.20 -19.68
C LEU A 221 29.86 -15.17 -19.02
N VAL A 222 29.33 -14.23 -19.80
CA VAL A 222 28.39 -13.22 -19.31
C VAL A 222 27.10 -13.87 -18.81
N LYS A 223 26.60 -14.88 -19.55
CA LYS A 223 25.40 -15.63 -19.16
C LYS A 223 25.61 -16.38 -17.85
N GLU A 224 26.75 -17.04 -17.68
CA GLU A 224 27.09 -17.78 -16.46
C GLU A 224 27.19 -16.83 -15.24
N ASN A 225 27.81 -15.66 -15.41
CA ASN A 225 27.90 -14.65 -14.35
C ASN A 225 26.51 -14.11 -13.97
N PHE A 226 25.70 -13.74 -14.96
CA PHE A 226 24.35 -13.24 -14.72
C PHE A 226 23.45 -14.30 -14.07
N GLU A 227 23.62 -15.58 -14.41
CA GLU A 227 22.90 -16.69 -13.78
C GLU A 227 23.26 -16.83 -12.28
N LYS A 228 24.52 -16.62 -11.91
CA LYS A 228 24.94 -16.60 -10.49
C LYS A 228 24.28 -15.45 -9.73
N THR A 229 24.24 -14.26 -10.32
CA THR A 229 23.58 -13.08 -9.73
C THR A 229 22.06 -13.32 -9.56
N LEU A 230 21.41 -13.87 -10.59
CA LEU A 230 19.99 -14.26 -10.54
C LEU A 230 19.70 -15.30 -9.46
N LYS A 231 20.59 -16.26 -9.26
CA LYS A 231 20.45 -17.27 -8.21
C LYS A 231 20.50 -16.64 -6.82
N THR A 232 21.47 -15.76 -6.57
CA THR A 232 21.58 -15.01 -5.30
C THR A 232 20.31 -14.21 -5.01
N PHE A 233 19.79 -13.49 -6.00
CA PHE A 233 18.53 -12.76 -5.87
C PHE A 233 17.35 -13.69 -5.56
N THR A 234 17.23 -14.80 -6.28
CA THR A 234 16.14 -15.76 -6.11
C THR A 234 16.16 -16.34 -4.70
N ASP A 235 17.33 -16.74 -4.21
CA ASP A 235 17.49 -17.27 -2.85
C ASP A 235 17.13 -16.22 -1.78
N ASN A 236 17.55 -14.97 -1.97
CA ASN A 236 17.22 -13.88 -1.05
C ASN A 236 15.72 -13.53 -1.08
N PHE A 237 15.11 -13.53 -2.25
CA PHE A 237 13.67 -13.30 -2.43
C PHE A 237 12.85 -14.40 -1.76
N LEU A 238 13.19 -15.68 -1.97
CA LEU A 238 12.52 -16.81 -1.35
C LEU A 238 12.64 -16.76 0.17
N LYS A 239 13.84 -16.48 0.71
CA LYS A 239 14.02 -16.28 2.15
C LYS A 239 13.10 -15.20 2.68
N LEU A 240 13.01 -14.05 2.01
CA LEU A 240 12.13 -12.95 2.41
C LEU A 240 10.65 -13.38 2.40
N GLN A 241 10.19 -14.06 1.33
CA GLN A 241 8.80 -14.53 1.25
C GLN A 241 8.46 -15.55 2.34
N ILE A 242 9.36 -16.49 2.64
CA ILE A 242 9.15 -17.47 3.72
C ILE A 242 8.93 -16.74 5.05
N TYR A 243 9.74 -15.72 5.33
CA TYR A 243 9.55 -14.91 6.53
C TYR A 243 8.22 -14.15 6.56
N ASP A 244 7.79 -13.59 5.44
CA ASP A 244 6.49 -12.89 5.35
C ASP A 244 5.30 -13.86 5.50
N LEU A 245 5.42 -15.09 4.99
CA LEU A 245 4.44 -16.15 5.20
C LEU A 245 4.38 -16.59 6.66
N LEU A 246 5.53 -16.77 7.33
CA LEU A 246 5.59 -17.09 8.76
C LEU A 246 4.92 -16.01 9.62
N ILE A 247 5.08 -14.74 9.26
CA ILE A 247 4.36 -13.62 9.91
C ILE A 247 2.85 -13.79 9.75
N THR A 248 2.39 -14.04 8.52
CA THR A 248 0.97 -14.18 8.20
C THR A 248 0.33 -15.35 8.96
N ILE A 249 1.01 -16.50 9.00
CA ILE A 249 0.56 -17.69 9.73
C ILE A 249 0.47 -17.39 11.23
N LEU A 250 1.51 -16.79 11.81
CA LEU A 250 1.55 -16.47 13.24
C LEU A 250 0.47 -15.47 13.66
N LEU A 251 0.18 -14.48 12.81
CA LEU A 251 -0.95 -13.57 13.01
C LEU A 251 -2.30 -14.31 12.97
N SER A 252 -2.50 -15.17 11.98
CA SER A 252 -3.75 -15.91 11.83
C SER A 252 -4.01 -16.85 13.00
N SER A 253 -2.98 -17.55 13.50
CA SER A 253 -3.11 -18.46 14.65
C SER A 253 -3.40 -17.71 15.95
N LEU A 254 -2.81 -16.52 16.12
CA LEU A 254 -3.02 -15.69 17.30
C LEU A 254 -4.44 -15.11 17.34
N VAL A 255 -4.96 -14.66 16.19
CA VAL A 255 -6.36 -14.25 16.05
C VAL A 255 -7.31 -15.41 16.34
N HIS A 256 -7.01 -16.61 15.81
CA HIS A 256 -7.84 -17.78 16.06
C HIS A 256 -7.87 -18.19 17.55
N TYR A 257 -6.72 -18.15 18.23
CA TYR A 257 -6.64 -18.47 19.67
C TYR A 257 -7.42 -17.48 20.53
N LEU A 258 -7.40 -16.19 20.17
CA LEU A 258 -8.11 -15.14 20.90
C LEU A 258 -9.62 -15.12 20.66
N LEU A 259 -10.12 -15.73 19.59
CA LEU A 259 -11.56 -15.85 19.30
C LEU A 259 -12.20 -17.07 19.98
N HIS A 260 -11.40 -18.01 20.47
CA HIS A 260 -11.85 -19.22 21.16
C HIS A 260 -11.94 -19.06 22.70
N TYR A 261 -11.58 -17.89 23.23
CA TYR A 261 -11.70 -17.47 24.62
C TYR A 261 -12.61 -16.25 24.74
#